data_AF-A0AA88WV19-F1
#
_entry.id   AF-A0AA88WV19-F1
#
_cell.length_a   1.000
_cell.length_b   1.000
_cell.length_c   1.000
_cell.angle_alpha   90.00
_cell.angle_beta   90.00
_cell.angle_gamma   90.00
#
_symmetry.space_group_name_H-M   'P 1'
#
loop_
_entity.id
_entity.type
_entity.pdbx_description
1 polymer ?
#
loop_
_entity_poly.entity_id
_entity_poly.type
_entity_poly.pdbx_seq_one_letter_code
_entity_poly.pdbx_strand_id
1 'polypeptide(L)'
;MVAYELGSFDKFKDSTGKFKPAVASDPRGMLALYEASQLRVKGEDILDEALEFTATHLESFESNLNPTLANQVMHALYQPHHSGVPRVEARHFISAYQADESRDESLLRLAKLDYNFLQLLHKKELCEVSRQLHCCFHILIQRSSTWWKNLDLVSKLPYARDRVVECYFWALGVYFEPRYSLARIMLAKTITMVSVLDDTYDAYRTVEELQKFTDLVERWDISTINELPEYMRPLYRALLDLYEELERKRQSKENLMLIIMPEKTYDSLIRLCFWSFVFPAFISFTCAFSRKMKDLVRAYNTEAKWFIAGYLPQFDEYMGIAYVTSTCFLLTTTCFLGMAEVSAKEAFAWLRTTPRSLMACATIFRLVDDIATYEVEKGRGQIATGIECYMKEHNKSKEEAMSEFKARAEDAWKDLNKELTKPTSISEHLLVPISNLARLIDLAYSHSADGYTHPESSERT
;
A
#
# COMPACT_ATOMS: atom_id res chain seq x y z
N MET A 1 18.83 -3.38 -12.81
CA MET A 1 19.72 -3.89 -13.87
C MET A 1 20.57 -2.75 -14.37
N VAL A 2 21.88 -2.92 -14.39
CA VAL A 2 22.80 -1.95 -15.01
C VAL A 2 22.78 -2.22 -16.51
N ALA A 3 22.92 -1.20 -17.36
CA ALA A 3 22.88 -1.30 -18.83
C ALA A 3 23.77 -2.42 -19.45
N TYR A 4 24.75 -2.95 -18.71
CA TYR A 4 25.55 -4.12 -19.09
C TYR A 4 24.75 -5.43 -19.18
N GLU A 5 23.62 -5.58 -18.49
CA GLU A 5 22.81 -6.80 -18.48
C GLU A 5 21.78 -6.83 -19.62
N LEU A 6 21.37 -5.69 -20.16
CA LEU A 6 20.37 -5.64 -21.25
C LEU A 6 20.89 -6.24 -22.56
N GLY A 7 22.18 -6.04 -22.87
CA GLY A 7 22.82 -6.66 -24.04
C GLY A 7 22.84 -8.20 -23.98
N SER A 8 22.55 -8.80 -22.82
CA SER A 8 22.37 -10.25 -22.71
C SER A 8 21.13 -10.77 -23.43
N PHE A 9 20.12 -9.91 -23.68
CA PHE A 9 18.91 -10.26 -24.41
C PHE A 9 19.07 -10.16 -25.93
N ASP A 10 20.05 -9.40 -26.43
CA ASP A 10 20.30 -9.23 -27.88
C ASP A 10 20.60 -10.55 -28.58
N LYS A 11 21.18 -11.53 -27.87
CA LYS A 11 21.43 -12.88 -28.42
C LYS A 11 20.14 -13.61 -28.82
N PHE A 12 18.99 -13.21 -28.28
CA PHE A 12 17.68 -13.74 -28.60
C PHE A 12 16.99 -13.00 -29.75
N LYS A 13 17.59 -11.91 -30.25
CA LYS A 13 17.10 -11.15 -31.41
C LYS A 13 17.74 -11.59 -32.72
N ASP A 14 16.99 -11.53 -33.80
CA ASP A 14 17.45 -11.81 -35.16
C ASP A 14 18.18 -10.60 -35.77
N SER A 15 18.64 -10.72 -37.01
CA SER A 15 19.35 -9.63 -37.71
C SER A 15 18.48 -8.40 -38.00
N THR A 16 17.15 -8.51 -37.83
CA THR A 16 16.20 -7.38 -37.97
C THR A 16 15.96 -6.66 -36.64
N GLY A 17 16.52 -7.18 -35.54
CA GLY A 17 16.35 -6.63 -34.20
C GLY A 17 15.10 -7.13 -33.46
N LYS A 18 14.37 -8.10 -34.01
CA LYS A 18 13.18 -8.70 -33.38
C LYS A 18 13.50 -10.00 -32.66
N PHE A 19 12.73 -10.36 -31.64
CA PHE A 19 12.89 -11.65 -30.96
C PHE A 19 12.71 -12.82 -31.94
N LYS A 20 13.67 -13.77 -31.92
CA LYS A 20 13.68 -14.93 -32.82
C LYS A 20 12.43 -15.79 -32.58
N PRO A 21 11.75 -16.29 -33.64
CA PRO A 21 10.62 -17.21 -33.49
C PRO A 21 10.96 -18.48 -32.69
N ALA A 22 12.21 -18.92 -32.69
CA ALA A 22 12.66 -20.08 -31.90
C ALA A 22 12.49 -19.88 -30.38
N VAL A 23 12.52 -18.63 -29.89
CA VAL A 23 12.27 -18.33 -28.46
C VAL A 23 10.83 -18.68 -28.09
N ALA A 24 9.89 -18.48 -29.01
CA ALA A 24 8.48 -18.84 -28.85
C ALA A 24 8.21 -20.36 -28.92
N SER A 25 9.24 -21.21 -28.90
CA SER A 25 9.09 -22.68 -28.78
C SER A 25 9.41 -23.21 -27.39
N ASP A 26 9.89 -22.35 -26.47
CA ASP A 26 10.21 -22.68 -25.09
C ASP A 26 9.25 -21.94 -24.12
N PRO A 27 8.13 -22.55 -23.70
CA PRO A 27 7.17 -21.90 -22.81
C PRO A 27 7.76 -21.49 -21.45
N ARG A 28 8.74 -22.23 -20.93
CA ARG A 28 9.37 -21.91 -19.64
C ARG A 28 10.29 -20.70 -19.77
N GLY A 29 11.09 -20.66 -20.84
CA GLY A 29 11.91 -19.49 -21.19
C GLY A 29 11.05 -18.25 -21.43
N MET A 30 9.90 -18.41 -22.09
CA MET A 30 8.95 -17.32 -22.33
C MET A 30 8.34 -16.76 -21.05
N LEU A 31 7.89 -17.63 -20.13
CA LEU A 31 7.39 -17.21 -18.83
C LEU A 31 8.48 -16.47 -18.02
N ALA A 32 9.70 -16.97 -18.03
CA ALA A 32 10.82 -16.31 -17.35
C ALA A 32 11.15 -14.93 -17.95
N LEU A 33 11.10 -14.80 -19.29
CA LEU A 33 11.32 -13.52 -19.96
C LEU A 33 10.17 -12.53 -19.71
N TYR A 34 8.93 -13.03 -19.67
CA TYR A 34 7.75 -12.23 -19.31
C TYR A 34 7.91 -11.63 -17.91
N GLU A 35 8.22 -12.45 -16.91
CA GLU A 35 8.41 -11.97 -15.53
C GLU A 35 9.60 -11.00 -15.42
N ALA A 36 10.70 -11.27 -16.13
CA ALA A 36 11.85 -10.37 -16.16
C ALA A 36 11.50 -9.00 -16.79
N SER A 37 10.63 -8.97 -17.81
CA SER A 37 10.21 -7.72 -18.46
C SER A 37 9.36 -6.82 -17.55
N GLN A 38 8.79 -7.35 -16.46
CA GLN A 38 8.09 -6.54 -15.45
C GLN A 38 9.02 -5.64 -14.64
N LEU A 39 10.33 -5.94 -14.63
CA LEU A 39 11.37 -5.15 -13.93
C LEU A 39 11.94 -4.00 -14.79
N ARG A 40 11.39 -3.79 -16.00
CA ARG A 40 11.87 -2.77 -16.94
C ARG A 40 11.85 -1.36 -16.36
N VAL A 41 12.75 -0.51 -16.84
CA VAL A 41 12.81 0.93 -16.54
C VAL A 41 12.71 1.77 -17.83
N LYS A 42 12.47 3.08 -17.69
CA LYS A 42 12.36 3.99 -18.85
C LYS A 42 13.64 3.98 -19.70
N GLY A 43 13.46 3.82 -21.02
CA GLY A 43 14.54 3.76 -22.01
C GLY A 43 15.08 2.34 -22.27
N GLU A 44 14.48 1.30 -21.71
CA GLU A 44 14.81 -0.10 -21.98
C GLU A 44 13.86 -0.72 -23.02
N ASP A 45 13.85 -0.18 -24.24
CA ASP A 45 12.92 -0.56 -25.31
C ASP A 45 12.92 -2.09 -25.60
N ILE A 46 14.06 -2.76 -25.40
CA ILE A 46 14.18 -4.20 -25.54
C ILE A 46 13.27 -4.99 -24.58
N LEU A 47 13.06 -4.50 -23.36
CA LEU A 47 12.19 -5.15 -22.39
C LEU A 47 10.72 -4.78 -22.59
N ASP A 48 10.43 -3.60 -23.14
CA ASP A 48 9.08 -3.26 -23.61
C ASP A 48 8.66 -4.20 -24.76
N GLU A 49 9.55 -4.39 -25.75
CA GLU A 49 9.33 -5.38 -26.82
C GLU A 49 9.24 -6.82 -26.30
N ALA A 50 10.03 -7.16 -25.26
CA ALA A 50 10.00 -8.50 -24.67
C ALA A 50 8.66 -8.77 -23.99
N LEU A 51 8.08 -7.78 -23.29
CA LEU A 51 6.78 -7.92 -22.65
C LEU A 51 5.69 -8.19 -23.69
N GLU A 52 5.62 -7.38 -24.75
CA GLU A 52 4.62 -7.53 -25.82
C GLU A 52 4.77 -8.89 -26.52
N PHE A 53 6.00 -9.25 -26.88
CA PHE A 53 6.31 -10.53 -27.50
C PHE A 53 5.91 -11.70 -26.61
N THR A 54 6.26 -11.68 -25.33
CA THR A 54 5.99 -12.80 -24.43
C THR A 54 4.53 -12.93 -24.07
N ALA A 55 3.82 -11.84 -23.77
CA ALA A 55 2.39 -11.85 -23.47
C ALA A 55 1.58 -12.52 -24.61
N THR A 56 1.80 -12.06 -25.85
CA THR A 56 1.09 -12.56 -27.04
C THR A 56 1.26 -14.07 -27.24
N HIS A 57 2.48 -14.60 -27.03
CA HIS A 57 2.76 -16.01 -27.24
C HIS A 57 2.31 -16.88 -26.05
N LEU A 58 2.42 -16.37 -24.82
CA LEU A 58 1.97 -17.07 -23.61
C LEU A 58 0.46 -17.33 -23.64
N GLU A 59 -0.34 -16.37 -24.10
CA GLU A 59 -1.78 -16.55 -24.34
C GLU A 59 -2.07 -17.70 -25.34
N SER A 60 -1.20 -17.89 -26.34
CA SER A 60 -1.38 -18.96 -27.34
C SER A 60 -1.04 -20.37 -26.83
N PHE A 61 -0.24 -20.49 -25.77
CA PHE A 61 0.26 -21.77 -25.28
C PHE A 61 -0.76 -22.57 -24.45
N GLU A 62 -1.84 -21.93 -23.96
CA GLU A 62 -2.74 -22.48 -22.93
C GLU A 62 -3.20 -23.93 -23.20
N SER A 63 -3.44 -24.28 -24.47
CA SER A 63 -3.93 -25.60 -24.88
C SER A 63 -2.89 -26.73 -24.92
N ASN A 64 -1.59 -26.42 -24.92
CA ASN A 64 -0.52 -27.39 -25.20
C ASN A 64 0.47 -27.60 -24.03
N LEU A 65 0.25 -26.94 -22.90
CA LEU A 65 1.13 -27.03 -21.72
C LEU A 65 0.69 -28.15 -20.77
N ASN A 66 1.64 -28.69 -20.01
CA ASN A 66 1.28 -29.52 -18.86
C ASN A 66 0.49 -28.67 -17.83
N PRO A 67 -0.40 -29.28 -17.03
CA PRO A 67 -1.30 -28.53 -16.15
C PRO A 67 -0.60 -27.58 -15.17
N THR A 68 0.55 -27.99 -14.61
CA THR A 68 1.30 -27.17 -13.65
C THR A 68 1.84 -25.90 -14.31
N LEU A 69 2.46 -26.02 -15.48
CA LEU A 69 2.99 -24.88 -16.23
C LEU A 69 1.87 -24.01 -16.81
N ALA A 70 0.77 -24.61 -17.28
CA ALA A 70 -0.43 -23.88 -17.72
C ALA A 70 -0.95 -22.97 -16.61
N ASN A 71 -1.08 -23.49 -15.39
CA ASN A 71 -1.52 -22.70 -14.22
C ASN A 71 -0.54 -21.57 -13.90
N GLN A 72 0.77 -21.79 -13.98
CA GLN A 72 1.77 -20.74 -13.76
C GLN A 72 1.68 -19.64 -14.83
N VAL A 73 1.49 -20.00 -16.10
CA VAL A 73 1.34 -19.04 -17.19
C VAL A 73 0.05 -18.23 -17.03
N MET A 74 -1.08 -18.89 -16.74
CA MET A 74 -2.35 -18.20 -16.49
C MET A 74 -2.24 -17.25 -15.30
N HIS A 75 -1.61 -17.68 -14.20
CA HIS A 75 -1.40 -16.83 -13.02
C HIS A 75 -0.52 -15.63 -13.33
N ALA A 76 0.60 -15.80 -14.04
CA ALA A 76 1.51 -14.69 -14.38
C ALA A 76 0.88 -13.67 -15.35
N LEU A 77 0.08 -14.13 -16.32
CA LEU A 77 -0.67 -13.24 -17.22
C LEU A 77 -1.76 -12.46 -16.48
N TYR A 78 -2.34 -13.07 -15.43
CA TYR A 78 -3.33 -12.42 -14.56
C TYR A 78 -2.69 -11.43 -13.60
N GLN A 79 -1.66 -11.87 -12.88
CA GLN A 79 -0.92 -11.10 -11.88
C GLN A 79 0.57 -11.44 -12.00
N PRO A 80 1.39 -10.57 -12.60
CA PRO A 80 2.83 -10.81 -12.67
C PRO A 80 3.46 -10.84 -11.28
N HIS A 81 4.49 -11.67 -11.10
CA HIS A 81 5.11 -11.88 -9.79
C HIS A 81 5.68 -10.60 -9.18
N HIS A 82 6.26 -9.72 -10.00
CA HIS A 82 6.90 -8.49 -9.54
C HIS A 82 5.90 -7.46 -8.96
N SER A 83 4.69 -7.39 -9.51
CA SER A 83 3.59 -6.53 -9.02
C SER A 83 2.67 -7.26 -8.03
N GLY A 84 2.84 -8.57 -7.84
CA GLY A 84 2.07 -9.37 -6.90
C GLY A 84 2.47 -9.15 -5.42
N VAL A 85 1.48 -9.24 -4.51
CA VAL A 85 1.72 -9.12 -3.07
C VAL A 85 2.47 -10.37 -2.57
N PRO A 86 3.66 -10.25 -1.95
CA PRO A 86 4.54 -11.40 -1.70
C PRO A 86 3.90 -12.57 -0.95
N ARG A 87 3.00 -12.29 -0.01
CA ARG A 87 2.31 -13.34 0.77
C ARG A 87 1.24 -14.07 -0.03
N VAL A 88 0.56 -13.38 -0.94
CA VAL A 88 -0.43 -13.96 -1.86
C VAL A 88 0.30 -14.84 -2.87
N GLU A 89 1.35 -14.31 -3.49
CA GLU A 89 2.20 -15.04 -4.43
C GLU A 89 2.84 -16.28 -3.80
N ALA A 90 3.35 -16.17 -2.57
CA ALA A 90 3.90 -17.32 -1.85
C ALA A 90 2.85 -18.40 -1.59
N ARG A 91 1.60 -18.02 -1.26
CA ARG A 91 0.50 -18.97 -1.02
C ARG A 91 0.14 -19.73 -2.29
N HIS A 92 0.07 -19.04 -3.42
CA HIS A 92 -0.18 -19.62 -4.73
C HIS A 92 0.96 -20.55 -5.14
N PHE A 93 2.20 -20.06 -5.04
CA PHE A 93 3.39 -20.80 -5.43
C PHE A 93 3.63 -22.07 -4.60
N ILE A 94 3.35 -22.07 -3.29
CA ILE A 94 3.44 -23.28 -2.45
C ILE A 94 2.48 -24.37 -2.97
N SER A 95 1.27 -24.01 -3.41
CA SER A 95 0.33 -24.96 -4.04
C SER A 95 0.88 -25.48 -5.37
N ALA A 96 1.38 -24.59 -6.23
CA ALA A 96 1.94 -24.96 -7.53
C ALA A 96 3.16 -25.88 -7.39
N TYR A 97 4.08 -25.53 -6.47
CA TYR A 97 5.29 -26.31 -6.18
C TYR A 97 4.98 -27.69 -5.57
N GLN A 98 3.88 -27.82 -4.82
CA GLN A 98 3.41 -29.12 -4.34
C GLN A 98 2.99 -30.04 -5.50
N ALA A 99 2.46 -29.49 -6.59
CA ALA A 99 2.05 -30.24 -7.77
C ALA A 99 3.21 -30.56 -8.72
N ASP A 100 4.37 -29.94 -8.54
CA ASP A 100 5.57 -30.23 -9.32
C ASP A 100 6.17 -31.59 -8.95
N GLU A 101 6.43 -32.44 -9.95
CA GLU A 101 7.04 -33.76 -9.79
C GLU A 101 8.53 -33.68 -9.45
N SER A 102 9.19 -32.58 -9.83
CA SER A 102 10.63 -32.33 -9.61
C SER A 102 10.95 -31.63 -8.28
N ARG A 103 9.92 -31.38 -7.45
CA ARG A 103 10.05 -30.63 -6.21
C ARG A 103 11.01 -31.28 -5.21
N ASP A 104 11.68 -30.43 -4.46
CA ASP A 104 12.38 -30.81 -3.24
C ASP A 104 11.39 -30.84 -2.05
N GLU A 105 11.23 -32.03 -1.45
CA GLU A 105 10.31 -32.25 -0.33
C GLU A 105 10.72 -31.50 0.95
N SER A 106 12.02 -31.25 1.16
CA SER A 106 12.50 -30.50 2.32
C SER A 106 12.14 -29.01 2.17
N LEU A 107 12.30 -28.44 0.98
CA LEU A 107 11.90 -27.06 0.69
C LEU A 107 10.38 -26.89 0.78
N LEU A 108 9.59 -27.83 0.24
CA LEU A 108 8.13 -27.78 0.35
C LEU A 108 7.70 -27.82 1.82
N ARG A 109 8.29 -28.71 2.61
CA ARG A 109 7.98 -28.85 4.04
C ARG A 109 8.35 -27.57 4.81
N LEU A 110 9.53 -27.00 4.54
CA LEU A 110 9.97 -25.75 5.15
C LEU A 110 8.99 -24.62 4.82
N ALA A 111 8.65 -24.43 3.54
CA ALA A 111 7.75 -23.36 3.10
C ALA A 111 6.37 -23.46 3.75
N LYS A 112 5.79 -24.67 3.83
CA LYS A 112 4.49 -24.89 4.51
C LYS A 112 4.56 -24.61 6.01
N LEU A 113 5.61 -25.06 6.69
CA LEU A 113 5.76 -24.85 8.13
C LEU A 113 5.97 -23.36 8.46
N ASP A 114 6.85 -22.69 7.73
CA ASP A 114 7.09 -21.24 7.91
C ASP A 114 5.83 -20.42 7.61
N TYR A 115 5.13 -20.73 6.51
CA TYR A 115 3.90 -20.03 6.15
C TYR A 115 2.84 -20.14 7.25
N ASN A 116 2.61 -21.36 7.75
CA ASN A 116 1.64 -21.62 8.82
C ASN A 116 2.07 -21.03 10.15
N PHE A 117 3.36 -21.07 10.49
CA PHE A 117 3.88 -20.47 11.72
C PHE A 117 3.66 -18.95 11.74
N LEU A 118 3.96 -18.26 10.64
CA LEU A 118 3.71 -16.82 10.54
C LEU A 118 2.22 -16.50 10.49
N GLN A 119 1.39 -17.35 9.88
CA GLN A 119 -0.06 -17.19 9.93
C GLN A 119 -0.62 -17.19 11.37
N LEU A 120 -0.02 -17.95 12.31
CA LEU A 120 -0.41 -17.91 13.72
C LEU A 120 -0.14 -16.54 14.35
N LEU A 121 1.02 -15.94 14.05
CA LEU A 121 1.33 -14.58 14.48
C LEU A 121 0.34 -13.58 13.87
N HIS A 122 0.08 -13.68 12.56
CA HIS A 122 -0.83 -12.77 11.87
C HIS A 122 -2.27 -12.87 12.39
N LYS A 123 -2.74 -14.07 12.74
CA LYS A 123 -4.03 -14.28 13.41
C LYS A 123 -4.07 -13.61 14.78
N LYS A 124 -2.99 -13.69 15.56
CA LYS A 124 -2.90 -13.01 16.86
C LYS A 124 -2.95 -11.49 16.71
N GLU A 125 -2.22 -10.95 15.75
CA GLU A 125 -2.23 -9.51 15.41
C GLU A 125 -3.62 -9.06 14.94
N LEU A 126 -4.25 -9.82 14.05
CA LEU A 126 -5.62 -9.57 13.61
C LEU A 126 -6.61 -9.61 14.79
N CYS A 127 -6.45 -10.52 15.75
CA CYS A 127 -7.28 -10.51 16.97
C CYS A 127 -7.05 -9.28 17.85
N GLU A 128 -5.85 -8.69 17.87
CA GLU A 128 -5.58 -7.43 18.59
C GLU A 128 -6.28 -6.24 17.90
N VAL A 129 -6.26 -6.23 16.56
CA VAL A 129 -6.80 -5.13 15.74
C VAL A 129 -8.33 -5.23 15.58
N SER A 130 -8.83 -6.41 15.21
CA SER A 130 -10.21 -6.65 14.75
C SER A 130 -11.18 -7.12 15.83
N ARG A 131 -12.43 -7.31 15.43
CA ARG A 131 -13.57 -7.67 16.28
C ARG A 131 -13.83 -9.18 16.38
N GLN A 132 -13.14 -10.07 15.65
CA GLN A 132 -13.52 -11.49 15.61
C GLN A 132 -12.33 -12.44 15.43
N LEU A 133 -12.09 -13.25 16.45
CA LEU A 133 -12.32 -14.69 16.35
C LEU A 133 -12.50 -15.24 17.76
N HIS A 134 -13.63 -15.93 17.98
CA HIS A 134 -13.64 -17.13 18.82
C HIS A 134 -12.67 -18.16 18.20
N CYS A 135 -11.36 -17.88 18.25
CA CYS A 135 -10.36 -18.91 18.06
C CYS A 135 -10.48 -19.84 19.27
N CYS A 136 -10.47 -21.14 18.99
CA CYS A 136 -10.76 -22.27 19.87
C CYS A 136 -9.92 -22.41 21.17
N PHE A 137 -9.29 -21.34 21.67
CA PHE A 137 -8.80 -21.26 23.05
C PHE A 137 -9.96 -20.88 23.96
N HIS A 138 -10.86 -21.84 24.22
CA HIS A 138 -12.05 -21.66 25.03
C HIS A 138 -11.77 -21.37 26.52
N ILE A 139 -10.53 -21.36 27.01
CA ILE A 139 -10.27 -21.19 28.45
C ILE A 139 -8.98 -20.37 28.64
N LEU A 140 -9.12 -19.07 28.93
CA LEU A 140 -8.27 -18.22 29.81
C LEU A 140 -8.09 -16.74 29.41
N ILE A 141 -8.62 -16.23 28.29
CA ILE A 141 -8.56 -14.77 28.00
C ILE A 141 -9.96 -14.15 28.03
N GLN A 142 -10.55 -14.13 29.22
CA GLN A 142 -11.75 -13.34 29.50
C GLN A 142 -11.34 -11.94 29.99
N ARG A 143 -10.61 -11.16 29.17
CA ARG A 143 -10.23 -9.78 29.56
C ARG A 143 -9.71 -8.78 28.52
N SER A 144 -9.96 -8.94 27.22
CA SER A 144 -9.59 -7.87 26.25
C SER A 144 -10.72 -7.59 25.28
N SER A 145 -11.46 -6.51 25.54
CA SER A 145 -12.25 -5.85 24.51
C SER A 145 -11.26 -5.24 23.50
N THR A 146 -11.38 -5.65 22.22
CA THR A 146 -10.40 -5.35 21.16
C THR A 146 -10.41 -3.87 20.77
N TRP A 147 -9.34 -3.36 20.13
CA TRP A 147 -9.23 -1.93 19.82
C TRP A 147 -10.44 -1.40 19.04
N TRP A 148 -10.82 -2.07 17.94
CA TRP A 148 -11.98 -1.68 17.14
C TRP A 148 -13.30 -1.75 17.92
N LYS A 149 -13.47 -2.77 18.78
CA LYS A 149 -14.66 -2.90 19.64
C LYS A 149 -14.72 -1.82 20.73
N ASN A 150 -13.59 -1.39 21.27
CA ASN A 150 -13.53 -0.34 22.29
C ASN A 150 -13.94 1.02 21.75
N LEU A 151 -13.59 1.32 20.50
CA LEU A 151 -13.99 2.57 19.87
C LEU A 151 -15.49 2.59 19.57
N ASP A 152 -16.06 1.41 19.24
CA ASP A 152 -17.47 1.22 18.89
C ASP A 152 -17.92 2.19 17.79
N LEU A 153 -17.02 2.45 16.82
CA LEU A 153 -17.29 3.38 15.72
C LEU A 153 -18.34 2.82 14.77
N VAL A 154 -18.42 1.50 14.60
CA VAL A 154 -19.43 0.86 13.74
C VAL A 154 -20.86 1.19 14.19
N SER A 155 -21.12 1.24 15.50
CA SER A 155 -22.45 1.60 16.03
C SER A 155 -22.69 3.12 15.95
N LYS A 156 -21.64 3.92 16.16
CA LYS A 156 -21.71 5.39 16.22
C LYS A 156 -21.71 6.05 14.85
N LEU A 157 -21.11 5.41 13.86
CA LEU A 157 -20.90 5.89 12.49
C LEU A 157 -21.37 4.82 11.49
N PRO A 158 -22.69 4.55 11.40
CA PRO A 158 -23.23 3.46 10.58
C PRO A 158 -23.05 3.66 9.06
N TYR A 159 -22.64 4.86 8.64
CA TYR A 159 -22.32 5.18 7.25
C TYR A 159 -20.91 4.72 6.85
N ALA A 160 -20.02 4.47 7.81
CA ALA A 160 -18.65 4.08 7.54
C ALA A 160 -18.54 2.57 7.25
N ARG A 161 -17.67 2.22 6.31
CA ARG A 161 -17.37 0.83 5.91
C ARG A 161 -16.68 0.10 7.07
N ASP A 162 -17.24 -1.03 7.50
CA ASP A 162 -16.58 -1.93 8.45
C ASP A 162 -15.65 -2.88 7.68
N ARG A 163 -14.36 -2.50 7.60
CA ARG A 163 -13.34 -3.17 6.77
C ARG A 163 -12.04 -3.45 7.52
N VAL A 164 -12.12 -3.66 8.83
CA VAL A 164 -10.93 -3.83 9.68
C VAL A 164 -10.06 -5.04 9.29
N VAL A 165 -10.67 -6.09 8.72
CA VAL A 165 -9.95 -7.30 8.26
C VAL A 165 -9.17 -6.99 6.99
N GLU A 166 -9.79 -6.26 6.05
CA GLU A 166 -9.19 -5.79 4.80
C GLU A 166 -8.07 -4.77 5.10
N CYS A 167 -8.28 -3.84 6.03
CA CYS A 167 -7.22 -2.93 6.49
C CYS A 167 -6.01 -3.69 7.06
N TYR A 168 -6.25 -4.79 7.78
CA TYR A 168 -5.17 -5.64 8.29
C TYR A 168 -4.49 -6.43 7.16
N PHE A 169 -5.23 -6.93 6.19
CA PHE A 169 -4.67 -7.57 4.99
C PHE A 169 -3.74 -6.61 4.23
N TRP A 170 -4.14 -5.35 4.06
CA TRP A 170 -3.28 -4.32 3.49
C TRP A 170 -1.99 -4.14 4.31
N ALA A 171 -2.09 -4.02 5.64
CA ALA A 171 -0.89 -3.91 6.47
C ALA A 171 0.02 -5.15 6.37
N LEU A 172 -0.56 -6.35 6.21
CA LEU A 172 0.18 -7.60 6.01
C LEU A 172 0.89 -7.65 4.66
N GLY A 173 0.29 -7.09 3.60
CA GLY A 173 0.91 -7.00 2.29
C GLY A 173 2.14 -6.09 2.24
N VAL A 174 2.19 -5.06 3.09
CA VAL A 174 3.36 -4.16 3.16
C VAL A 174 4.59 -4.86 3.75
N TYR A 175 4.42 -5.62 4.82
CA TYR A 175 5.49 -6.43 5.41
C TYR A 175 4.92 -7.58 6.24
N PHE A 176 5.41 -8.81 6.05
CA PHE A 176 4.84 -10.01 6.68
C PHE A 176 5.75 -10.63 7.75
N GLU A 177 7.01 -10.21 7.81
CA GLU A 177 8.03 -10.76 8.69
C GLU A 177 7.73 -10.46 10.16
N PRO A 178 8.12 -11.35 11.09
CA PRO A 178 7.74 -11.23 12.49
C PRO A 178 8.27 -9.94 13.16
N ARG A 179 9.44 -9.44 12.73
CA ARG A 179 10.03 -8.20 13.26
C ARG A 179 9.16 -6.94 13.05
N TYR A 180 8.30 -6.96 12.03
CA TYR A 180 7.39 -5.86 11.69
C TYR A 180 6.00 -6.01 12.30
N SER A 181 5.83 -6.90 13.29
CA SER A 181 4.55 -7.12 14.00
C SER A 181 3.90 -5.84 14.52
N LEU A 182 4.65 -5.04 15.29
CA LEU A 182 4.13 -3.75 15.79
C LEU A 182 3.79 -2.78 14.64
N ALA A 183 4.61 -2.77 13.58
CA ALA A 183 4.40 -1.91 12.43
C ALA A 183 3.11 -2.27 11.69
N ARG A 184 2.78 -3.57 11.57
CA ARG A 184 1.52 -4.02 10.97
C ARG A 184 0.32 -3.58 11.79
N ILE A 185 0.38 -3.74 13.11
CA ILE A 185 -0.72 -3.31 14.00
C ILE A 185 -0.94 -1.80 13.89
N MET A 186 0.12 -1.00 13.92
CA MET A 186 0.05 0.46 13.79
C MET A 186 -0.50 0.89 12.42
N LEU A 187 -0.02 0.25 11.35
CA LEU A 187 -0.47 0.52 10.00
C LEU A 187 -1.94 0.13 9.79
N ALA A 188 -2.35 -1.06 10.21
CA ALA A 188 -3.73 -1.53 10.09
C ALA A 188 -4.72 -0.56 10.78
N LYS A 189 -4.42 -0.12 12.01
CA LYS A 189 -5.23 0.86 12.73
C LYS A 189 -5.30 2.21 12.02
N THR A 190 -4.19 2.64 11.41
CA THR A 190 -4.15 3.88 10.63
C THR A 190 -5.01 3.77 9.37
N ILE A 191 -4.89 2.67 8.61
CA ILE A 191 -5.71 2.43 7.42
C ILE A 191 -7.20 2.44 7.80
N THR A 192 -7.57 1.77 8.90
CA THR A 192 -8.96 1.79 9.39
C THR A 192 -9.42 3.21 9.74
N MET A 193 -8.61 4.00 10.44
CA MET A 193 -8.96 5.38 10.77
C MET A 193 -9.15 6.24 9.52
N VAL A 194 -8.25 6.10 8.56
CA VAL A 194 -8.29 6.84 7.30
C VAL A 194 -9.52 6.46 6.49
N SER A 195 -9.91 5.19 6.42
CA SER A 195 -11.15 4.77 5.76
C SER A 195 -12.39 5.40 6.38
N VAL A 196 -12.45 5.54 7.70
CA VAL A 196 -13.61 6.18 8.36
C VAL A 196 -13.61 7.69 8.11
N LEU A 197 -12.43 8.32 8.05
CA LEU A 197 -12.29 9.72 7.66
C LEU A 197 -12.76 9.93 6.22
N ASP A 198 -12.31 9.10 5.30
CA ASP A 198 -12.73 9.08 3.89
C ASP A 198 -14.26 9.00 3.78
N ASP A 199 -14.88 7.98 4.39
CA ASP A 199 -16.34 7.81 4.41
C ASP A 199 -17.08 9.01 5.00
N THR A 200 -16.47 9.69 5.96
CA THR A 200 -17.04 10.90 6.56
C THR A 200 -17.06 12.01 5.50
N TYR A 201 -15.93 12.32 4.88
CA TYR A 201 -15.89 13.38 3.85
C TYR A 201 -16.76 13.05 2.63
N ASP A 202 -16.95 11.77 2.31
CA ASP A 202 -17.75 11.27 1.20
C ASP A 202 -19.27 11.25 1.45
N ALA A 203 -19.70 10.99 2.69
CA ALA A 203 -21.11 10.82 3.04
C ALA A 203 -21.80 12.13 3.44
N TYR A 204 -21.04 13.13 3.92
CA TYR A 204 -21.62 14.35 4.47
C TYR A 204 -21.83 15.45 3.43
N ARG A 205 -22.96 16.14 3.56
CA ARG A 205 -23.44 17.11 2.56
C ARG A 205 -23.19 18.56 2.90
N THR A 206 -22.82 18.90 4.14
CA THR A 206 -22.62 20.30 4.54
C THR A 206 -21.14 20.64 4.59
N VAL A 207 -20.75 21.69 3.87
CA VAL A 207 -19.38 22.20 3.89
C VAL A 207 -19.04 22.71 5.29
N GLU A 208 -20.01 23.23 6.03
CA GLU A 208 -19.82 23.81 7.34
C GLU A 208 -19.42 22.77 8.40
N GLU A 209 -20.01 21.57 8.40
CA GLU A 209 -19.65 20.51 9.34
C GLU A 209 -18.25 19.93 9.02
N LEU A 210 -17.98 19.69 7.73
CA LEU A 210 -16.67 19.21 7.27
C LEU A 210 -15.55 20.24 7.55
N GLN A 211 -15.84 21.52 7.36
CA GLN A 211 -14.90 22.60 7.70
C GLN A 211 -14.62 22.64 9.21
N LYS A 212 -15.64 22.53 10.07
CA LYS A 212 -15.45 22.47 11.53
C LYS A 212 -14.58 21.28 11.92
N PHE A 213 -14.84 20.10 11.33
CA PHE A 213 -14.00 18.92 11.58
C PHE A 213 -12.55 19.15 11.13
N THR A 214 -12.35 19.71 9.94
CA THR A 214 -11.03 20.09 9.42
C THR A 214 -10.32 21.03 10.39
N ASP A 215 -10.98 22.09 10.84
CA ASP A 215 -10.40 23.10 11.74
C ASP A 215 -9.97 22.50 13.09
N LEU A 216 -10.72 21.52 13.61
CA LEU A 216 -10.35 20.83 14.84
C LEU A 216 -9.14 19.93 14.63
N VAL A 217 -9.08 19.18 13.53
CA VAL A 217 -7.89 18.39 13.18
C VAL A 217 -6.67 19.30 13.00
N GLU A 218 -6.82 20.49 12.41
CA GLU A 218 -5.73 21.46 12.30
C GLU A 218 -5.23 21.94 13.67
N ARG A 219 -6.14 22.17 14.64
CA ARG A 219 -5.76 22.52 16.02
C ARG A 219 -5.16 21.35 16.79
N TRP A 220 -5.63 20.13 16.54
CA TRP A 220 -5.18 18.90 17.20
C TRP A 220 -5.29 18.97 18.73
N ASP A 221 -6.39 19.54 19.23
CA ASP A 221 -6.68 19.71 20.66
C ASP A 221 -8.02 19.05 21.02
N ILE A 222 -8.02 18.17 22.03
CA ILE A 222 -9.24 17.51 22.52
C ILE A 222 -10.18 18.48 23.25
N SER A 223 -9.66 19.58 23.79
CA SER A 223 -10.45 20.55 24.57
C SER A 223 -11.55 21.21 23.72
N THR A 224 -11.34 21.31 22.41
CA THR A 224 -12.26 21.92 21.45
C THR A 224 -13.32 20.96 20.91
N ILE A 225 -13.36 19.69 21.35
CA ILE A 225 -14.27 18.66 20.83
C ILE A 225 -15.76 19.05 20.88
N ASN A 226 -16.14 19.90 21.82
CA ASN A 226 -17.52 20.36 21.98
C ASN A 226 -17.99 21.30 20.84
N GLU A 227 -17.06 21.85 20.05
CA GLU A 227 -17.35 22.61 18.82
C GLU A 227 -17.96 21.72 17.71
N LEU A 228 -17.75 20.40 17.77
CA LEU A 228 -18.31 19.45 16.80
C LEU A 228 -19.72 19.00 17.15
N PRO A 229 -20.55 18.67 16.13
CA PRO A 229 -21.77 17.90 16.31
C PRO A 229 -21.52 16.60 17.08
N GLU A 230 -22.47 16.19 17.93
CA GLU A 230 -22.28 15.05 18.84
C GLU A 230 -21.88 13.75 18.13
N TYR A 231 -22.36 13.53 16.91
CA TYR A 231 -22.06 12.33 16.12
C TYR A 231 -20.62 12.30 15.56
N MET A 232 -19.97 13.44 15.35
CA MET A 232 -18.57 13.51 14.86
C MET A 232 -17.54 13.41 15.99
N ARG A 233 -17.95 13.71 17.23
CA ARG A 233 -17.05 13.68 18.40
C ARG A 233 -16.37 12.33 18.60
N PRO A 234 -17.05 11.17 18.46
CA PRO A 234 -16.40 9.86 18.55
C PRO A 234 -15.25 9.68 17.57
N LEU A 235 -15.42 10.15 16.32
CA LEU A 235 -14.37 10.05 15.29
C LEU A 235 -13.14 10.87 15.66
N TYR A 236 -13.34 12.14 16.01
CA TYR A 236 -12.24 13.03 16.40
C TYR A 236 -11.50 12.52 17.64
N ARG A 237 -12.22 12.01 18.65
CA ARG A 237 -11.61 11.39 19.83
C ARG A 237 -10.80 10.15 19.44
N ALA A 238 -11.37 9.27 18.63
CA ALA A 238 -10.68 8.05 18.19
C ALA A 238 -9.40 8.35 17.41
N LEU A 239 -9.39 9.43 16.61
CA LEU A 239 -8.20 9.91 15.90
C LEU A 239 -7.09 10.34 16.87
N LEU A 240 -7.42 11.11 17.90
CA LEU A 240 -6.46 11.56 18.92
C LEU A 240 -5.98 10.38 19.79
N ASP A 241 -6.88 9.47 20.18
CA ASP A 241 -6.52 8.26 20.93
C ASP A 241 -5.57 7.36 20.13
N LEU A 242 -5.81 7.22 18.81
CA LEU A 242 -4.90 6.49 17.92
C LEU A 242 -3.52 7.13 17.94
N TYR A 243 -3.45 8.45 17.78
CA TYR A 243 -2.18 9.18 17.81
C TYR A 243 -1.39 8.94 19.09
N GLU A 244 -2.04 9.06 20.24
CA GLU A 244 -1.43 8.80 21.55
C GLU A 244 -0.96 7.34 21.68
N GLU A 245 -1.74 6.39 21.15
CA GLU A 245 -1.33 4.97 21.15
C GLU A 245 -0.10 4.74 20.28
N LEU A 246 -0.04 5.35 19.08
CA LEU A 246 1.09 5.25 18.16
C LEU A 246 2.36 5.82 18.80
N GLU A 247 2.27 6.99 19.45
CA GLU A 247 3.34 7.63 20.22
C GLU A 247 3.88 6.68 21.29
N ARG A 248 2.99 6.19 22.16
CA ARG A 248 3.36 5.33 23.29
C ARG A 248 3.99 4.02 22.82
N LYS A 249 3.43 3.40 21.77
CA LYS A 249 3.95 2.14 21.20
C LYS A 249 5.34 2.34 20.61
N ARG A 250 5.59 3.46 19.93
CA ARG A 250 6.91 3.80 19.41
C ARG A 250 7.93 3.96 20.54
N GLN A 251 7.59 4.77 21.55
CA GLN A 251 8.47 5.06 22.69
C GLN A 251 8.88 3.78 23.44
N SER A 252 7.94 2.86 23.66
CA SER A 252 8.22 1.58 24.31
C SER A 252 9.25 0.73 23.53
N LYS A 253 9.14 0.70 22.19
CA LYS A 253 10.03 -0.11 21.34
C LYS A 253 11.44 0.48 21.25
N GLU A 254 11.58 1.80 21.19
CA GLU A 254 12.89 2.46 21.21
C GLU A 254 13.60 2.29 22.56
N ASN A 255 12.86 2.37 23.67
CA ASN A 255 13.41 2.13 25.00
C ASN A 255 13.94 0.69 25.16
N LEU A 256 13.24 -0.31 24.61
CA LEU A 256 13.70 -1.71 24.60
C LEU A 256 14.98 -1.89 23.76
N MET A 257 15.10 -1.20 22.62
CA MET A 257 16.29 -1.27 21.77
C MET A 257 17.52 -0.67 22.45
N LEU A 258 17.35 0.42 23.21
CA LEU A 258 18.42 1.05 24.01
C LEU A 258 18.92 0.17 25.15
N ILE A 259 18.08 -0.72 25.70
CA ILE A 259 18.45 -1.66 26.78
C ILE A 259 19.27 -2.85 26.24
N ILE A 260 19.10 -3.21 24.95
CA ILE A 260 19.72 -4.41 24.34
C ILE A 260 21.08 -4.10 23.69
N MET A 261 21.49 -2.83 23.57
CA MET A 261 22.83 -2.49 23.08
C MET A 261 23.90 -2.86 24.12
N PRO A 262 25.03 -3.49 23.72
CA PRO A 262 25.99 -4.04 24.67
C PRO A 262 26.63 -2.96 25.55
N GLU A 263 26.63 -3.22 26.85
CA GLU A 263 27.33 -2.45 27.88
C GLU A 263 28.83 -2.31 27.54
N LYS A 264 29.19 -1.26 26.82
CA LYS A 264 30.54 -0.70 26.92
C LYS A 264 30.44 0.74 27.38
N THR A 265 30.50 0.85 28.71
CA THR A 265 30.87 2.03 29.52
C THR A 265 30.21 3.35 29.12
N TYR A 266 29.08 3.68 29.75
CA TYR A 266 28.55 5.04 29.74
C TYR A 266 28.22 5.51 31.16
N ASP A 267 28.83 6.64 31.51
CA ASP A 267 28.75 7.32 32.79
C ASP A 267 27.34 7.92 33.02
N SER A 268 26.95 8.02 34.28
CA SER A 268 25.58 8.36 34.72
C SER A 268 25.14 9.76 34.26
N LEU A 269 26.09 10.67 34.02
CA LEU A 269 25.86 12.02 33.49
C LEU A 269 25.49 12.04 32.00
N ILE A 270 25.93 11.05 31.22
CA ILE A 270 25.54 10.93 29.82
C ILE A 270 24.08 10.53 29.72
N ARG A 271 23.54 9.68 30.61
CA ARG A 271 22.09 9.36 30.61
C ARG A 271 21.24 10.63 30.75
N LEU A 272 21.58 11.53 31.67
CA LEU A 272 20.83 12.77 31.89
C LEU A 272 20.92 13.74 30.68
N CYS A 273 22.10 13.82 30.05
CA CYS A 273 22.28 14.58 28.80
C CYS A 273 21.64 13.89 27.59
N PHE A 274 21.56 12.57 27.57
CA PHE A 274 20.94 11.77 26.51
C PHE A 274 19.42 11.96 26.53
N TRP A 275 18.79 11.95 27.72
CA TRP A 275 17.36 12.25 27.82
C TRP A 275 17.00 13.67 27.34
N SER A 276 17.91 14.65 27.45
CA SER A 276 17.71 16.01 26.93
C SER A 276 18.00 16.16 25.43
N PHE A 277 18.80 15.26 24.82
CA PHE A 277 19.08 15.24 23.37
C PHE A 277 18.20 14.26 22.56
N VAL A 278 17.59 13.25 23.19
CA VAL A 278 16.66 12.31 22.53
C VAL A 278 15.21 12.84 22.59
N PHE A 279 14.83 13.63 23.62
CA PHE A 279 13.54 14.34 23.69
C PHE A 279 13.16 15.10 22.39
N PRO A 280 14.07 15.86 21.75
CA PRO A 280 13.79 16.54 20.48
C PRO A 280 13.54 15.61 19.28
N ALA A 281 14.10 14.39 19.29
CA ALA A 281 13.87 13.40 18.23
C ALA A 281 12.50 12.71 18.39
N PHE A 282 12.07 12.46 19.62
CA PHE A 282 10.74 11.90 19.92
C PHE A 282 9.59 12.82 19.49
N ILE A 283 9.72 14.14 19.71
CA ILE A 283 8.75 15.16 19.27
C ILE A 283 8.60 15.21 17.74
N SER A 284 9.54 14.65 16.96
CA SER A 284 9.55 14.79 15.50
C SER A 284 8.67 13.76 14.75
N PHE A 285 8.40 12.56 15.29
CA PHE A 285 7.82 11.45 14.50
C PHE A 285 6.32 11.42 14.42
N THR A 286 5.66 11.48 15.56
CA THR A 286 4.23 11.66 15.61
C THR A 286 3.84 13.03 15.07
N CYS A 287 4.69 14.04 15.23
CA CYS A 287 4.53 15.32 14.51
C CYS A 287 4.52 15.15 12.99
N ALA A 288 5.29 14.21 12.41
CA ALA A 288 5.21 13.90 10.98
C ALA A 288 3.88 13.22 10.61
N PHE A 289 3.42 12.27 11.43
CA PHE A 289 2.10 11.65 11.26
C PHE A 289 0.96 12.66 11.35
N SER A 290 0.90 13.49 12.39
CA SER A 290 -0.17 14.48 12.54
C SER A 290 -0.14 15.53 11.44
N ARG A 291 1.04 15.95 10.99
CA ARG A 291 1.15 16.82 9.80
C ARG A 291 0.55 16.16 8.55
N LYS A 292 0.90 14.89 8.27
CA LYS A 292 0.34 14.17 7.12
C LYS A 292 -1.15 13.90 7.25
N MET A 293 -1.64 13.67 8.46
CA MET A 293 -3.08 13.56 8.73
C MET A 293 -3.80 14.89 8.49
N LYS A 294 -3.21 16.02 8.92
CA LYS A 294 -3.75 17.37 8.64
C LYS A 294 -3.79 17.65 7.13
N ASP A 295 -2.70 17.34 6.43
CA ASP A 295 -2.65 17.48 4.97
C ASP A 295 -3.76 16.65 4.29
N LEU A 296 -3.96 15.41 4.73
CA LEU A 296 -5.01 14.53 4.22
C LEU A 296 -6.41 15.09 4.46
N VAL A 297 -6.72 15.48 5.70
CA VAL A 297 -8.05 16.01 6.06
C VAL A 297 -8.34 17.33 5.32
N ARG A 298 -7.32 18.18 5.11
CA ARG A 298 -7.44 19.40 4.30
C ARG A 298 -7.74 19.08 2.83
N ALA A 299 -7.09 18.05 2.29
CA ALA A 299 -7.28 17.60 0.92
C ALA A 299 -8.69 17.02 0.72
N TYR A 300 -9.16 16.15 1.63
CA TYR A 300 -10.54 15.64 1.61
C TYR A 300 -11.58 16.76 1.70
N ASN A 301 -11.36 17.76 2.56
CA ASN A 301 -12.24 18.92 2.63
C ASN A 301 -12.24 19.74 1.33
N THR A 302 -11.14 19.73 0.57
CA THR A 302 -11.05 20.39 -0.74
C THR A 302 -11.87 19.64 -1.78
N GLU A 303 -11.75 18.31 -1.85
CA GLU A 303 -12.58 17.47 -2.73
C GLU A 303 -14.07 17.59 -2.41
N ALA A 304 -14.44 17.56 -1.13
CA ALA A 304 -15.83 17.75 -0.70
C ALA A 304 -16.38 19.12 -1.13
N LYS A 305 -15.58 20.18 -1.05
CA LYS A 305 -15.95 21.51 -1.55
C LYS A 305 -16.13 21.52 -3.06
N TRP A 306 -15.26 20.85 -3.81
CA TRP A 306 -15.40 20.74 -5.26
C TRP A 306 -16.70 20.03 -5.64
N PHE A 307 -16.98 18.91 -5.00
CA PHE A 307 -18.22 18.15 -5.19
C PHE A 307 -19.47 18.99 -4.90
N ILE A 308 -19.52 19.63 -3.73
CA ILE A 308 -20.69 20.43 -3.32
C ILE A 308 -20.87 21.68 -4.19
N ALA A 309 -19.78 22.33 -4.58
CA ALA A 309 -19.82 23.55 -5.39
C ALA A 309 -20.09 23.30 -6.88
N GLY A 310 -20.11 22.04 -7.33
CA GLY A 310 -20.21 21.77 -8.76
C GLY A 310 -18.91 22.08 -9.52
N TYR A 311 -17.77 22.19 -8.82
CA TYR A 311 -16.50 22.63 -9.42
C TYR A 311 -15.73 21.44 -10.01
N LEU A 312 -15.36 21.58 -11.28
CA LEU A 312 -14.51 20.64 -11.99
C LEU A 312 -13.13 21.29 -12.19
N PRO A 313 -12.11 20.91 -11.39
CA PRO A 313 -10.77 21.50 -11.47
C PRO A 313 -10.08 21.21 -12.81
N GLN A 314 -8.98 21.92 -13.09
CA GLN A 314 -8.02 21.47 -14.10
C GLN A 314 -7.34 20.17 -13.61
N PHE A 315 -6.88 19.34 -14.53
CA PHE A 315 -6.28 18.05 -14.23
C PHE A 315 -5.04 18.17 -13.33
N ASP A 316 -4.17 19.15 -13.57
CA ASP A 316 -3.00 19.39 -12.69
C ASP A 316 -3.40 19.85 -11.28
N GLU A 317 -4.48 20.65 -11.17
CA GLU A 317 -5.04 21.07 -9.88
C GLU A 317 -5.63 19.86 -9.13
N TYR A 318 -6.39 19.01 -9.83
CA TYR A 318 -6.90 17.75 -9.32
C TYR A 318 -5.75 16.88 -8.78
N MET A 319 -4.74 16.60 -9.61
CA MET A 319 -3.63 15.72 -9.23
C MET A 319 -2.88 16.20 -7.99
N GLY A 320 -2.73 17.52 -7.81
CA GLY A 320 -2.12 18.10 -6.61
C GLY A 320 -2.85 17.73 -5.31
N ILE A 321 -4.18 17.59 -5.35
CA ILE A 321 -5.01 17.14 -4.23
C ILE A 321 -5.08 15.62 -4.18
N ALA A 322 -5.29 14.99 -5.33
CA ALA A 322 -5.51 13.55 -5.49
C ALA A 322 -4.33 12.69 -5.01
N TYR A 323 -3.09 13.17 -5.13
CA TYR A 323 -1.94 12.50 -4.55
C TYR A 323 -2.02 12.42 -3.02
N VAL A 324 -2.54 13.45 -2.37
CA VAL A 324 -2.69 13.48 -0.92
C VAL A 324 -3.86 12.61 -0.48
N THR A 325 -5.01 12.73 -1.15
CA THR A 325 -6.25 11.95 -0.84
C THR A 325 -6.13 10.48 -1.19
N SER A 326 -5.17 10.09 -2.04
CA SER A 326 -4.76 8.68 -2.23
C SER A 326 -4.25 8.01 -0.95
N THR A 327 -3.97 8.78 0.11
CA THR A 327 -3.44 8.34 1.42
C THR A 327 -2.00 7.80 1.39
N CYS A 328 -1.41 7.57 0.20
CA CYS A 328 -0.09 6.96 0.02
C CYS A 328 1.01 7.61 0.88
N PHE A 329 1.02 8.95 0.97
CA PHE A 329 1.98 9.69 1.78
C PHE A 329 1.83 9.43 3.28
N LEU A 330 0.59 9.36 3.78
CA LEU A 330 0.31 9.06 5.18
C LEU A 330 0.62 7.60 5.51
N LEU A 331 0.24 6.67 4.64
CA LEU A 331 0.51 5.24 4.84
C LEU A 331 2.01 4.96 4.83
N THR A 332 2.78 5.54 3.91
CA THR A 332 4.25 5.42 3.90
C THR A 332 4.87 5.99 5.17
N THR A 333 4.38 7.15 5.63
CA THR A 333 4.82 7.76 6.89
C THR A 333 4.58 6.82 8.08
N THR A 334 3.42 6.18 8.13
CA THR A 334 3.04 5.22 9.16
C THR A 334 3.87 3.93 9.10
N CYS A 335 4.21 3.45 7.89
CA CYS A 335 5.08 2.30 7.71
C CYS A 335 6.41 2.51 8.44
N PHE A 336 7.05 3.67 8.20
CA PHE A 336 8.35 3.98 8.79
C PHE A 336 8.27 4.20 10.30
N LEU A 337 7.14 4.70 10.81
CA LEU A 337 6.92 4.85 12.25
C LEU A 337 7.03 3.50 12.99
N GLY A 338 6.50 2.43 12.40
CA GLY A 338 6.52 1.09 12.99
C GLY A 338 7.86 0.34 12.92
N MET A 339 8.77 0.80 12.05
CA MET A 339 10.06 0.17 11.78
C MET A 339 11.12 0.65 12.79
N ALA A 340 11.61 -0.26 13.63
CA ALA A 340 12.61 0.09 14.66
C ALA A 340 14.03 0.23 14.12
N GLU A 341 14.33 -0.48 13.03
CA GLU A 341 15.65 -0.51 12.37
C GLU A 341 15.96 0.80 11.62
N VAL A 342 14.93 1.60 11.36
CA VAL A 342 15.02 2.83 10.57
C VAL A 342 15.27 4.01 11.50
N SER A 343 16.33 4.77 11.21
CA SER A 343 16.51 6.12 11.76
C SER A 343 15.37 6.97 11.24
N ALA A 344 14.37 7.16 12.10
CA ALA A 344 13.16 7.81 11.66
C ALA A 344 13.48 9.28 11.27
N LYS A 345 14.49 9.93 11.87
CA LYS A 345 14.89 11.31 11.50
C LYS A 345 15.33 11.39 10.05
N GLU A 346 16.15 10.44 9.62
CA GLU A 346 16.66 10.36 8.25
C GLU A 346 15.56 9.96 7.28
N ALA A 347 14.73 8.97 7.64
CA ALA A 347 13.63 8.53 6.82
C ALA A 347 12.61 9.65 6.56
N PHE A 348 12.23 10.42 7.58
CA PHE A 348 11.28 11.53 7.39
C PHE A 348 11.92 12.76 6.75
N ALA A 349 13.20 13.04 7.00
CA ALA A 349 13.92 14.06 6.24
C ALA A 349 13.94 13.72 4.75
N TRP A 350 14.13 12.44 4.41
CA TRP A 350 14.05 11.95 3.05
C TRP A 350 12.64 12.03 2.48
N LEU A 351 11.60 11.57 3.19
CA LEU A 351 10.21 11.69 2.75
C LEU A 351 9.80 13.15 2.47
N ARG A 352 10.32 14.11 3.24
CA ARG A 352 10.10 15.55 3.01
C ARG A 352 10.67 16.08 1.70
N THR A 353 11.66 15.39 1.12
CA THR A 353 12.17 15.72 -0.22
C THR A 353 11.23 15.27 -1.35
N THR A 354 10.15 14.54 -1.00
CA THR A 354 9.20 13.96 -1.94
C THR A 354 9.94 13.08 -2.97
N PRO A 355 10.52 11.95 -2.51
CA PRO A 355 11.40 11.15 -3.34
C PRO A 355 10.64 10.54 -4.52
N ARG A 356 11.34 10.29 -5.63
CA ARG A 356 10.74 9.77 -6.87
C ARG A 356 10.01 8.45 -6.67
N SER A 357 10.53 7.57 -5.82
CA SER A 357 9.85 6.30 -5.48
C SER A 357 8.50 6.51 -4.81
N LEU A 358 8.41 7.49 -3.89
CA LEU A 358 7.14 7.86 -3.25
C LEU A 358 6.15 8.46 -4.25
N MET A 359 6.63 9.33 -5.14
CA MET A 359 5.78 9.92 -6.18
C MET A 359 5.29 8.90 -7.21
N ALA A 360 6.16 7.97 -7.61
CA ALA A 360 5.79 6.85 -8.46
C ALA A 360 4.70 6.01 -7.80
N CYS A 361 4.90 5.62 -6.53
CA CYS A 361 3.89 4.89 -5.77
C CYS A 361 2.57 5.67 -5.65
N ALA A 362 2.60 6.97 -5.32
CA ALA A 362 1.40 7.79 -5.21
C ALA A 362 0.66 7.95 -6.56
N THR A 363 1.42 7.95 -7.67
CA THR A 363 0.85 7.95 -9.02
C THR A 363 0.15 6.65 -9.34
N ILE A 364 0.75 5.50 -9.03
CA ILE A 364 0.10 4.19 -9.17
C ILE A 364 -1.17 4.14 -8.32
N PHE A 365 -1.06 4.50 -7.03
CA PHE A 365 -2.19 4.58 -6.09
C PHE A 365 -3.38 5.32 -6.67
N ARG A 366 -3.14 6.52 -7.20
CA ARG A 366 -4.22 7.39 -7.64
C ARG A 366 -4.81 6.95 -8.97
N LEU A 367 -3.97 6.73 -9.98
CA LEU A 367 -4.47 6.44 -11.32
C LEU A 367 -5.18 5.08 -11.39
N VAL A 368 -4.70 4.06 -10.66
CA VAL A 368 -5.35 2.75 -10.63
C VAL A 368 -6.71 2.82 -9.93
N ASP A 369 -6.81 3.55 -8.81
CA ASP A 369 -8.08 3.80 -8.11
C ASP A 369 -9.06 4.55 -9.02
N ASP A 370 -8.66 5.68 -9.61
CA ASP A 370 -9.54 6.48 -10.50
C ASP A 370 -10.07 5.68 -11.69
N ILE A 371 -9.28 4.75 -12.25
CA ILE A 371 -9.74 3.86 -13.33
C ILE A 371 -10.82 2.90 -12.80
N ALA A 372 -10.59 2.29 -11.64
CA ALA A 372 -11.45 1.25 -11.08
C ALA A 372 -12.76 1.81 -10.49
N THR A 373 -12.72 3.00 -9.90
CA THR A 373 -13.86 3.62 -9.22
C THR A 373 -14.70 4.52 -10.12
N TYR A 374 -14.20 4.90 -11.32
CA TYR A 374 -14.84 5.87 -12.21
C TYR A 374 -16.36 5.66 -12.39
N GLU A 375 -16.80 4.47 -12.79
CA GLU A 375 -18.21 4.21 -13.09
C GLU A 375 -19.09 4.28 -11.82
N VAL A 376 -18.56 3.83 -10.67
CA VAL A 376 -19.26 3.88 -9.38
C VAL A 376 -19.38 5.31 -8.89
N GLU A 377 -18.28 6.07 -8.94
CA GLU A 377 -18.25 7.48 -8.57
C GLU A 377 -19.19 8.32 -9.45
N LYS A 378 -19.15 8.09 -10.76
CA LYS A 378 -20.05 8.77 -11.69
C LYS A 378 -21.51 8.43 -11.42
N GLY A 379 -21.82 7.16 -11.12
CA GLY A 379 -23.14 6.71 -10.71
C GLY A 379 -23.64 7.36 -9.40
N ARG A 380 -22.73 7.70 -8.48
CA ARG A 380 -23.03 8.46 -7.25
C ARG A 380 -23.22 9.97 -7.49
N GLY A 381 -22.98 10.44 -8.71
CA GLY A 381 -23.08 11.85 -9.08
C GLY A 381 -21.79 12.65 -8.87
N GLN A 382 -20.64 12.00 -8.64
CA GLN A 382 -19.35 12.68 -8.59
C GLN A 382 -19.06 13.33 -9.95
N ILE A 383 -18.72 14.62 -9.91
CA ILE A 383 -18.45 15.42 -11.10
C ILE A 383 -16.96 15.70 -11.31
N ALA A 384 -16.16 15.58 -10.25
CA ALA A 384 -14.75 15.95 -10.20
C ALA A 384 -13.85 14.72 -10.02
N THR A 385 -14.09 13.68 -10.83
CA THR A 385 -13.22 12.50 -10.89
C THR A 385 -11.99 12.81 -11.74
N GLY A 386 -10.88 12.11 -11.53
CA GLY A 386 -9.64 12.35 -12.29
C GLY A 386 -9.84 12.20 -13.80
N ILE A 387 -10.59 11.17 -14.21
CA ILE A 387 -10.94 10.91 -15.61
C ILE A 387 -11.76 12.07 -16.21
N GLU A 388 -12.75 12.61 -15.50
CA GLU A 388 -13.54 13.77 -15.96
C GLU A 388 -12.68 15.02 -16.13
N CYS A 389 -11.78 15.29 -15.17
CA CYS A 389 -10.85 16.40 -15.24
C CYS A 389 -9.98 16.30 -16.51
N TYR A 390 -9.43 15.11 -16.78
CA TYR A 390 -8.59 14.85 -17.95
C TYR A 390 -9.36 14.96 -19.27
N MET A 391 -10.54 14.32 -19.36
CA MET A 391 -11.38 14.36 -20.56
C MET A 391 -11.73 15.78 -20.96
N LYS A 392 -12.11 16.62 -19.98
CA LYS A 392 -12.49 18.01 -20.22
C LYS A 392 -11.32 18.89 -20.63
N GLU A 393 -10.17 18.76 -19.97
CA GLU A 393 -8.99 19.59 -20.26
C GLU A 393 -8.39 19.26 -21.63
N HIS A 394 -8.28 17.97 -21.96
CA HIS A 394 -7.61 17.52 -23.18
C HIS A 394 -8.56 17.24 -24.35
N ASN A 395 -9.87 17.41 -24.15
CA ASN A 395 -10.92 17.09 -25.13
C ASN A 395 -10.79 15.65 -25.66
N LYS A 396 -10.73 14.69 -24.73
CA LYS A 396 -10.50 13.26 -24.98
C LYS A 396 -11.71 12.43 -24.61
N SER A 397 -11.89 11.27 -25.27
CA SER A 397 -12.90 10.29 -24.88
C SER A 397 -12.54 9.64 -23.54
N LYS A 398 -13.52 8.97 -22.92
CA LYS A 398 -13.30 8.18 -21.69
C LYS A 398 -12.24 7.10 -21.92
N GLU A 399 -12.33 6.39 -23.04
CA GLU A 399 -11.42 5.31 -23.40
C GLU A 399 -9.99 5.81 -23.61
N GLU A 400 -9.84 6.99 -24.26
CA GLU A 400 -8.54 7.65 -24.41
C GLU A 400 -7.97 8.08 -23.05
N ALA A 401 -8.80 8.64 -22.17
CA ALA A 401 -8.39 9.06 -20.82
C ALA A 401 -7.97 7.86 -19.95
N MET A 402 -8.75 6.77 -19.95
CA MET A 402 -8.41 5.54 -19.23
C MET A 402 -7.11 4.91 -19.77
N SER A 403 -6.91 4.93 -21.09
CA SER A 403 -5.67 4.43 -21.70
C SER A 403 -4.46 5.27 -21.31
N GLU A 404 -4.59 6.59 -21.27
CA GLU A 404 -3.55 7.49 -20.77
C GLU A 404 -3.21 7.20 -19.29
N PHE A 405 -4.21 7.02 -18.44
CA PHE A 405 -3.98 6.74 -17.01
C PHE A 405 -3.24 5.42 -16.82
N LYS A 406 -3.59 4.37 -17.59
CA LYS A 406 -2.87 3.10 -17.61
C LYS A 406 -1.42 3.29 -18.03
N ALA A 407 -1.17 4.01 -19.12
CA ALA A 407 0.19 4.30 -19.59
C ALA A 407 1.02 5.07 -18.55
N ARG A 408 0.42 6.05 -17.86
CA ARG A 408 1.08 6.79 -16.77
C ARG A 408 1.36 5.93 -15.54
N ALA A 409 0.48 5.01 -15.20
CA ALA A 409 0.70 4.05 -14.12
C ALA A 409 1.85 3.07 -14.45
N GLU A 410 1.91 2.57 -15.69
CA GLU A 410 3.03 1.75 -16.18
C GLU A 410 4.36 2.52 -16.14
N ASP A 411 4.36 3.77 -16.55
CA ASP A 411 5.53 4.65 -16.47
C ASP A 411 5.97 4.91 -15.03
N ALA A 412 5.02 5.03 -14.10
CA ALA A 412 5.31 5.14 -12.68
C ALA A 412 5.93 3.84 -12.12
N TRP A 413 5.47 2.66 -12.55
CA TRP A 413 6.13 1.39 -12.24
C TRP A 413 7.58 1.35 -12.73
N LYS A 414 7.86 1.82 -13.95
CA LYS A 414 9.23 1.94 -14.48
C LYS A 414 10.10 2.88 -13.65
N ASP A 415 9.54 4.00 -13.17
CA ASP A 415 10.25 4.93 -12.27
C ASP A 415 10.55 4.28 -10.90
N LEU A 416 9.61 3.52 -10.35
CA LEU A 416 9.79 2.80 -9.09
C LEU A 416 10.87 1.70 -9.22
N ASN A 417 10.83 0.91 -10.29
CA ASN A 417 11.86 -0.10 -10.61
C ASN A 417 13.26 0.51 -10.71
N LYS A 418 13.36 1.70 -11.30
CA LYS A 418 14.61 2.44 -11.40
C LYS A 418 15.15 2.85 -10.03
N GLU A 419 14.30 3.25 -9.10
CA GLU A 419 14.76 3.57 -7.74
C GLU A 419 15.15 2.32 -6.94
N LEU A 420 14.46 1.19 -7.15
CA LEU A 420 14.80 -0.11 -6.51
C LEU A 420 16.14 -0.68 -6.96
N THR A 421 16.58 -0.36 -8.18
CA THR A 421 17.80 -0.93 -8.77
C THR A 421 19.05 -0.08 -8.60
N LYS A 422 18.92 1.18 -8.17
CA LYS A 422 20.08 2.05 -7.92
C LYS A 422 20.81 1.60 -6.65
N PRO A 423 22.16 1.71 -6.60
CA PRO A 423 22.88 1.80 -5.35
C PRO A 423 22.44 3.10 -4.67
N THR A 424 21.40 3.04 -3.85
CA THR A 424 20.91 4.22 -3.13
C THR A 424 21.72 4.42 -1.85
N SER A 425 21.91 5.66 -1.43
CA SER A 425 22.49 5.99 -0.11
C SER A 425 21.53 5.68 1.04
N ILE A 426 20.37 5.12 0.74
CA ILE A 426 19.25 4.90 1.63
C ILE A 426 19.08 3.41 1.80
N SER A 427 18.75 2.98 3.01
CA SER A 427 18.52 1.57 3.26
C SER A 427 17.39 1.04 2.37
N GLU A 428 17.64 -0.10 1.71
CA GLU A 428 16.65 -0.89 0.98
C GLU A 428 15.34 -1.07 1.77
N HIS A 429 15.45 -1.14 3.10
CA HIS A 429 14.33 -1.21 4.03
C HIS A 429 13.30 -0.07 3.87
N LEU A 430 13.65 1.10 3.34
CA LEU A 430 12.68 2.18 3.09
C LEU A 430 11.94 2.05 1.76
N LEU A 431 12.56 1.40 0.77
CA LEU A 431 11.96 1.25 -0.55
C LEU A 431 10.97 0.07 -0.59
N VAL A 432 11.24 -1.00 0.17
CA VAL A 432 10.39 -2.19 0.20
C VAL A 432 8.93 -1.88 0.61
N PRO A 433 8.65 -1.13 1.70
CA PRO A 433 7.28 -0.76 2.04
C PRO A 433 6.59 0.07 0.94
N ILE A 434 7.32 0.98 0.29
CA ILE A 434 6.78 1.79 -0.81
C ILE A 434 6.41 0.88 -2.00
N SER A 435 7.28 -0.05 -2.39
CA SER A 435 6.95 -0.99 -3.46
C SER A 435 5.80 -1.92 -3.11
N ASN A 436 5.72 -2.38 -1.86
CA ASN A 436 4.64 -3.26 -1.43
C ASN A 436 3.30 -2.54 -1.32
N LEU A 437 3.29 -1.23 -1.01
CA LEU A 437 2.10 -0.41 -1.15
C LEU A 437 1.62 -0.37 -2.62
N ALA A 438 2.52 -0.17 -3.59
CA ALA A 438 2.13 -0.18 -5.01
C ALA A 438 1.53 -1.54 -5.43
N ARG A 439 2.14 -2.66 -5.00
CA ARG A 439 1.63 -4.03 -5.22
C ARG A 439 0.22 -4.24 -4.64
N LEU A 440 -0.05 -3.64 -3.48
CA LEU A 440 -1.36 -3.75 -2.84
C LEU A 440 -2.46 -3.06 -3.62
N ILE A 441 -2.16 -1.91 -4.22
CA ILE A 441 -3.13 -1.20 -5.08
C ILE A 441 -3.43 -2.01 -6.33
N ASP A 442 -2.40 -2.50 -7.01
CA ASP A 442 -2.59 -3.33 -8.21
C ASP A 442 -3.44 -4.56 -7.90
N LEU A 443 -3.23 -5.20 -6.75
CA LEU A 443 -4.05 -6.33 -6.32
C LEU A 443 -5.49 -5.93 -5.97
N ALA A 444 -5.65 -4.94 -5.08
CA ALA A 444 -6.95 -4.53 -4.55
C ALA A 444 -7.86 -3.92 -5.62
N TYR A 445 -7.27 -3.34 -6.67
CA TYR A 445 -7.96 -2.69 -7.78
C TYR A 445 -7.77 -3.40 -9.12
N SER A 446 -7.29 -4.65 -9.07
CA SER A 446 -7.10 -5.50 -10.23
C SER A 446 -8.39 -5.61 -11.05
N HIS A 447 -8.25 -5.69 -12.38
CA HIS A 447 -9.37 -5.77 -13.32
C HIS A 447 -10.40 -4.64 -13.21
N SER A 448 -9.98 -3.45 -12.74
CA SER A 448 -10.82 -2.27 -12.63
C SER A 448 -12.03 -2.46 -11.71
N ALA A 449 -11.82 -3.17 -10.60
CA ALA A 449 -12.84 -3.39 -9.56
C ALA A 449 -12.32 -2.90 -8.20
N ASP A 450 -13.18 -2.28 -7.38
CA ASP A 450 -12.82 -1.88 -6.02
C ASP A 450 -12.94 -3.06 -5.05
N GLY A 451 -11.84 -3.80 -4.88
CA GLY A 451 -11.74 -4.94 -3.97
C GLY A 451 -11.66 -4.55 -2.49
N TYR A 452 -11.46 -3.27 -2.15
CA TYR A 452 -11.53 -2.81 -0.76
C TYR A 452 -12.99 -2.63 -0.32
N THR A 453 -13.79 -1.93 -1.12
CA THR A 453 -15.22 -1.73 -0.85
C THR A 453 -16.01 -3.02 -1.07
N HIS A 454 -15.67 -3.80 -2.10
CA HIS A 454 -16.36 -5.03 -2.49
C HIS A 454 -15.44 -6.28 -2.45
N PRO A 455 -15.02 -6.73 -1.24
CA PRO A 455 -14.05 -7.82 -1.10
C PRO A 455 -14.53 -9.16 -1.69
N GLU A 456 -15.84 -9.43 -1.68
CA GLU A 456 -16.44 -10.63 -2.28
C GLU A 456 -16.19 -10.73 -3.80
N SER A 457 -15.96 -9.60 -4.48
CA SER A 457 -15.69 -9.59 -5.94
C SER A 457 -14.26 -10.01 -6.29
N SER A 458 -13.36 -10.04 -5.29
CA SER A 458 -11.96 -10.43 -5.42
C SER A 458 -11.72 -11.94 -5.22
N GLU A 459 -12.78 -12.75 -5.09
CA GLU A 459 -12.73 -14.22 -4.84
C GLU A 459 -12.01 -15.07 -5.92
N ARG A 460 -11.37 -14.46 -6.92
CA ARG A 460 -10.60 -15.16 -7.96
C ARG A 460 -9.08 -15.25 -7.71
N THR A 461 -8.59 -14.86 -6.54
CA THR A 461 -7.15 -15.00 -6.16
C THR A 461 -6.85 -16.24 -5.33
#